data_AF-A0A1I0YEH8-F1
#
_entry.id   AF-A0A1I0YEH8-F1
#
_cell.length_a   1.000
_cell.length_b   1.000
_cell.length_c   1.000
_cell.angle_alpha   90.00
_cell.angle_beta   90.00
_cell.angle_gamma   90.00
#
_symmetry.space_group_name_H-M   'P 1'
#
loop_
_entity.id
_entity.type
_entity.pdbx_description
1 polymer ?
#
loop_
_entity_poly.entity_id
_entity_poly.type
_entity_poly.pdbx_seq_one_letter_code
_entity_poly.pdbx_strand_id
1 'polypeptide(L)'
;MSTSYETTGGSSAAGSAGVGPGPSASVGELLGEVTRDLSTLMRQEVALAKAEAKESATQAGKGAGMLAGAGVAGHFVLLFLSLALMWALGTLFDSLGWAAVVVAVLWGIVAAVLALRGKKELARTKGVPRTQETAKKIPNALTGHEEKNA
;
A
#
# COMPACT_ATOMS: atom_id res chain seq x y z
N MET A 1 -40.09 -51.84 -0.42
CA MET A 1 -38.73 -52.40 -0.36
C MET A 1 -38.15 -51.97 0.97
N SER A 2 -38.16 -52.90 1.91
CA SER A 2 -37.95 -52.70 3.34
C SER A 2 -36.46 -52.57 3.66
N THR A 3 -36.09 -51.61 4.51
CA THR A 3 -34.85 -51.72 5.27
C THR A 3 -35.15 -51.43 6.74
N SER A 4 -34.78 -52.43 7.51
CA SER A 4 -35.00 -52.73 8.91
C SER A 4 -34.36 -51.71 9.85
N TYR A 5 -35.09 -51.36 10.92
CA TYR A 5 -34.54 -50.76 12.12
C TYR A 5 -33.94 -51.87 12.98
N GLU A 6 -32.64 -51.88 13.18
CA GLU A 6 -32.03 -52.63 14.28
C GLU A 6 -32.38 -51.94 15.60
N THR A 7 -33.25 -52.58 16.35
CA THR A 7 -33.43 -52.39 17.78
C THR A 7 -32.64 -53.49 18.47
N THR A 8 -31.56 -53.11 19.16
CA THR A 8 -30.96 -53.93 20.21
C THR A 8 -31.14 -53.19 21.53
N GLY A 9 -32.06 -53.74 22.35
CA GLY A 9 -32.19 -53.39 23.76
C GLY A 9 -31.10 -54.07 24.59
N GLY A 10 -30.72 -53.44 25.71
CA GLY A 10 -29.71 -53.98 26.61
C GLY A 10 -29.41 -53.10 27.82
N SER A 11 -30.41 -52.98 28.70
CA SER A 11 -30.38 -52.63 30.11
C SER A 11 -29.02 -52.43 30.81
N SER A 12 -28.85 -51.30 31.50
CA SER A 12 -28.54 -51.35 32.95
C SER A 12 -28.98 -50.07 33.64
N ALA A 13 -29.83 -50.25 34.65
CA ALA A 13 -30.22 -49.24 35.60
C ALA A 13 -29.06 -48.88 36.55
N ALA A 14 -29.29 -47.79 37.28
CA ALA A 14 -28.55 -47.30 38.44
C ALA A 14 -27.33 -46.41 38.15
N GLY A 15 -27.45 -45.15 38.59
CA GLY A 15 -26.31 -44.43 39.15
C GLY A 15 -25.83 -43.21 38.38
N SER A 16 -26.64 -42.15 38.34
CA SER A 16 -26.14 -40.79 38.63
C SER A 16 -27.31 -39.83 38.77
N ALA A 17 -28.06 -40.02 39.85
CA ALA A 17 -28.66 -38.87 40.53
C ALA A 17 -27.48 -38.00 41.00
N GLY A 18 -27.14 -37.04 40.13
CA GLY A 18 -25.93 -36.24 40.23
C GLY A 18 -25.95 -35.13 39.20
N VAL A 19 -27.11 -34.51 38.97
CA VAL A 19 -27.12 -33.06 38.73
C VAL A 19 -26.71 -32.43 40.06
N GLY A 20 -25.44 -32.62 40.43
CA GLY A 20 -24.80 -31.68 41.33
C GLY A 20 -24.97 -30.32 40.66
N PRO A 21 -25.20 -29.24 41.43
CA PRO A 21 -25.28 -27.90 40.88
C PRO A 21 -24.09 -27.75 39.93
N GLY A 22 -24.37 -27.72 38.62
CA GLY A 22 -23.32 -27.64 37.61
C GLY A 22 -22.44 -26.47 38.01
N PRO A 23 -21.11 -26.61 38.09
CA PRO A 23 -20.25 -25.60 38.67
C PRO A 23 -20.65 -24.27 38.09
N SER A 24 -21.28 -23.42 38.90
CA SER A 24 -21.67 -22.08 38.51
C SER A 24 -20.37 -21.46 38.02
N ALA A 25 -20.21 -21.30 36.70
CA ALA A 25 -18.93 -20.89 36.12
C ALA A 25 -18.43 -19.71 36.93
N SER A 26 -17.29 -19.89 37.58
CA SER A 26 -16.86 -18.90 38.57
C SER A 26 -16.69 -17.57 37.85
N VAL A 27 -16.93 -16.45 38.53
CA VAL A 27 -16.77 -15.11 37.91
C VAL A 27 -15.38 -14.95 37.28
N GLY A 28 -14.35 -15.62 37.84
CA GLY A 28 -13.01 -15.65 37.27
C GLY A 28 -12.89 -16.44 35.96
N GLU A 29 -13.68 -17.49 35.78
CA GLU A 29 -13.69 -18.32 34.58
C GLU A 29 -14.41 -17.63 33.41
N LEU A 30 -15.55 -16.98 33.70
CA LEU A 30 -16.26 -16.14 32.74
C LEU A 30 -15.42 -14.93 32.31
N LEU A 31 -14.70 -14.29 33.25
CA LEU A 31 -13.81 -13.17 32.93
C LEU A 31 -12.61 -13.61 32.08
N GLY A 32 -12.08 -14.82 32.33
CA GLY A 32 -11.03 -15.43 31.54
C GLY A 32 -11.49 -15.71 30.09
N GLU A 33 -12.71 -16.20 29.91
CA GLU A 33 -13.30 -16.47 28.60
C GLU A 33 -13.51 -15.17 27.80
N VAL A 34 -14.14 -14.15 28.41
CA VAL A 34 -14.32 -12.83 27.77
C VAL A 34 -12.98 -12.18 27.38
N THR A 35 -11.96 -12.26 28.25
CA THR A 35 -10.63 -11.72 27.96
C THR A 35 -9.98 -12.43 26.78
N ARG A 36 -10.15 -13.74 26.69
CA ARG A 36 -9.63 -14.57 25.60
C ARG A 36 -10.37 -14.29 24.28
N ASP A 37 -11.67 -14.05 24.33
CA ASP A 37 -12.47 -13.67 23.16
C ASP A 37 -12.07 -12.28 22.65
N LEU A 38 -11.91 -11.30 23.54
CA LEU A 38 -11.40 -9.97 23.19
C LEU A 38 -10.00 -10.04 22.56
N SER A 39 -9.10 -10.84 23.15
CA SER A 39 -7.76 -11.06 22.59
C SER A 39 -7.82 -11.68 21.18
N THR A 40 -8.77 -12.59 20.97
CA THR A 40 -9.01 -13.22 19.67
C THR A 40 -9.52 -12.21 18.65
N LEU A 41 -10.50 -11.37 19.02
CA LEU A 41 -11.03 -10.29 18.17
C LEU A 41 -9.95 -9.27 17.80
N MET A 42 -9.15 -8.80 18.78
CA MET A 42 -8.05 -7.87 18.52
C MET A 42 -7.03 -8.45 17.53
N ARG A 43 -6.69 -9.73 17.68
CA ARG A 43 -5.79 -10.40 16.73
C ARG A 43 -6.41 -10.53 15.34
N GLN A 44 -7.72 -10.74 15.26
CA GLN A 44 -8.47 -10.80 13.99
C GLN A 44 -8.54 -9.43 13.30
N GLU A 45 -8.85 -8.36 14.03
CA GLU A 45 -8.85 -6.98 13.51
C GLU A 45 -7.47 -6.59 12.95
N VAL A 46 -6.40 -6.91 13.68
CA VAL A 46 -5.03 -6.70 13.19
C VAL A 46 -4.75 -7.55 11.94
N ALA A 47 -5.20 -8.81 11.92
CA ALA A 47 -5.03 -9.67 10.75
C ALA A 47 -5.80 -9.14 9.54
N LEU A 48 -7.01 -8.63 9.74
CA LEU A 48 -7.86 -8.03 8.71
C LEU A 48 -7.25 -6.73 8.18
N ALA A 49 -6.87 -5.80 9.07
CA ALA A 49 -6.20 -4.56 8.69
C ALA A 49 -4.91 -4.84 7.93
N LYS A 50 -4.15 -5.87 8.32
CA LYS A 50 -2.97 -6.31 7.58
C LYS A 50 -3.31 -6.87 6.20
N ALA A 51 -4.40 -7.63 6.08
CA ALA A 51 -4.87 -8.15 4.79
C ALA A 51 -5.31 -7.01 3.86
N GLU A 52 -6.11 -6.07 4.35
CA GLU A 52 -6.58 -4.90 3.59
C GLU A 52 -5.44 -3.96 3.20
N ALA A 53 -4.47 -3.74 4.10
CA ALA A 53 -3.26 -2.99 3.78
C ALA A 53 -2.42 -3.68 2.69
N LYS A 54 -2.29 -5.02 2.74
CA LYS A 54 -1.59 -5.79 1.71
C LYS A 54 -2.30 -5.74 0.37
N GLU A 55 -3.63 -5.86 0.37
CA GLU A 55 -4.44 -5.75 -0.84
C GLU A 55 -4.31 -4.35 -1.44
N SER A 56 -4.48 -3.31 -0.63
CA SER A 56 -4.30 -1.91 -1.01
C SER A 56 -2.91 -1.66 -1.59
N ALA A 57 -1.85 -2.16 -0.94
CA ALA A 57 -0.48 -2.04 -1.43
C ALA A 57 -0.27 -2.78 -2.76
N THR A 58 -0.91 -3.94 -2.95
CA THR A 58 -0.83 -4.71 -4.19
C THR A 58 -1.53 -3.98 -5.33
N GLN A 59 -2.73 -3.44 -5.08
CA GLN A 59 -3.48 -2.68 -6.07
C GLN A 59 -2.75 -1.37 -6.44
N ALA A 60 -2.26 -0.63 -5.44
CA ALA A 60 -1.46 0.56 -5.65
C ALA A 60 -0.15 0.23 -6.41
N GLY A 61 0.52 -0.86 -6.05
CA GLY A 61 1.74 -1.34 -6.72
C GLY A 61 1.50 -1.72 -8.18
N LYS A 62 0.40 -2.43 -8.48
CA LYS A 62 0.00 -2.74 -9.86
C LYS A 62 -0.31 -1.47 -10.65
N GLY A 63 -1.06 -0.54 -10.06
CA GLY A 63 -1.36 0.76 -10.66
C GLY A 63 -0.09 1.56 -10.98
N ALA A 64 0.80 1.70 -10.00
CA ALA A 64 2.09 2.36 -10.16
C ALA A 64 2.96 1.67 -11.24
N GLY A 65 2.99 0.33 -11.26
CA GLY A 65 3.70 -0.44 -12.27
C GLY A 65 3.14 -0.23 -13.68
N MET A 66 1.82 -0.23 -13.85
CA MET A 66 1.17 0.08 -15.13
C MET A 66 1.47 1.51 -15.59
N LEU A 67 1.42 2.50 -14.69
CA LEU A 67 1.77 3.89 -15.03
C LEU A 67 3.25 4.04 -15.40
N ALA A 68 4.15 3.37 -14.69
CA ALA A 68 5.57 3.35 -15.04
C ALA A 68 5.79 2.72 -16.43
N GLY A 69 5.16 1.57 -16.70
CA GLY A 69 5.19 0.91 -17.99
C GLY A 69 4.61 1.78 -19.12
N ALA A 70 3.49 2.45 -18.87
CA ALA A 70 2.89 3.40 -19.81
C ALA A 70 3.81 4.60 -20.08
N GLY A 71 4.55 5.08 -19.08
CA GLY A 71 5.57 6.11 -19.24
C GLY A 71 6.69 5.67 -20.18
N VAL A 72 7.22 4.46 -20.00
CA VAL A 72 8.26 3.89 -20.88
C VAL A 72 7.72 3.66 -22.29
N ALA A 73 6.56 3.03 -22.43
CA ALA A 73 5.94 2.79 -23.74
C ALA A 73 5.63 4.10 -24.47
N GLY A 74 5.08 5.09 -23.77
CA GLY A 74 4.83 6.43 -24.28
C GLY A 74 6.11 7.14 -24.73
N HIS A 75 7.22 6.97 -24.00
CA HIS A 75 8.52 7.49 -24.41
C HIS A 75 8.98 6.89 -25.75
N PHE A 76 8.86 5.57 -25.94
CA PHE A 76 9.18 4.93 -27.22
C PHE A 76 8.26 5.37 -28.36
N VAL A 77 6.96 5.53 -28.10
CA VAL A 77 6.01 6.07 -29.10
C VAL A 77 6.45 7.47 -29.54
N LEU A 78 6.80 8.35 -28.60
CA LEU A 78 7.29 9.70 -28.89
C LEU A 78 8.60 9.67 -29.69
N LEU A 79 9.52 8.75 -29.37
CA LEU A 79 10.77 8.56 -30.10
C LEU A 79 10.50 8.12 -31.55
N PHE A 80 9.67 7.11 -31.77
CA PHE A 80 9.36 6.64 -33.12
C PHE A 80 8.57 7.66 -33.94
N LEU A 81 7.63 8.38 -33.32
CA LEU A 81 6.94 9.49 -33.98
C LEU A 81 7.91 10.61 -34.38
N SER A 82 8.92 10.90 -33.55
CA SER A 82 9.94 11.90 -33.88
C SER A 82 10.79 11.48 -35.08
N LEU A 83 11.19 10.19 -35.13
CA LEU A 83 11.92 9.65 -36.27
C LEU A 83 11.07 9.62 -37.55
N ALA A 84 9.81 9.21 -37.43
CA ALA A 84 8.87 9.20 -38.55
C ALA A 84 8.62 10.62 -39.07
N LEU A 85 8.42 11.59 -38.18
CA LEU A 85 8.26 13.00 -38.55
C LEU A 85 9.52 13.56 -39.22
N MET A 86 10.70 13.23 -38.69
CA MET A 86 11.97 13.65 -39.30
C MET A 86 12.14 13.07 -40.71
N TRP A 87 11.81 11.80 -40.90
CA TRP A 87 11.83 11.16 -42.23
C TRP A 87 10.82 11.81 -43.18
N ALA A 88 9.58 12.03 -42.72
CA ALA A 88 8.54 12.67 -43.51
C ALA A 88 8.93 14.11 -43.90
N LEU A 89 9.42 14.92 -42.96
CA LEU A 89 9.90 16.27 -43.27
C LEU A 89 11.16 16.24 -44.16
N GLY A 90 12.00 15.21 -44.00
CA GLY A 90 13.19 15.01 -44.81
C GLY A 90 12.87 14.87 -46.29
N THR A 91 11.76 14.20 -46.64
CA THR A 91 11.29 14.11 -48.02
C THR A 91 10.63 15.40 -48.52
N LEU A 92 10.03 16.22 -47.64
CA LEU A 92 9.50 17.53 -48.03
C LEU A 92 10.59 18.58 -48.26
N PHE A 93 11.68 18.53 -47.49
CA PHE A 93 12.78 19.49 -47.58
C PHE A 93 13.95 19.03 -48.45
N ASP A 94 13.88 17.83 -49.03
CA ASP A 94 15.00 17.14 -49.69
C ASP A 94 16.28 17.12 -48.83
N SER A 95 16.13 17.19 -47.50
CA SER A 95 17.22 17.31 -46.55
C SER A 95 16.80 16.82 -45.16
N LEU A 96 17.40 15.71 -44.72
CA LEU A 96 17.21 15.20 -43.36
C LEU A 96 17.75 16.16 -42.29
N GLY A 97 18.76 16.97 -42.60
CA GLY A 97 19.36 17.91 -41.66
C GLY A 97 18.38 19.00 -41.22
N TRP A 98 17.70 19.64 -42.17
CA TRP A 98 16.68 20.65 -41.87
C TRP A 98 15.46 20.05 -41.18
N ALA A 99 15.05 18.84 -41.57
CA ALA A 99 14.00 18.12 -40.87
C ALA A 99 14.35 17.87 -39.38
N ALA A 100 15.58 17.44 -39.10
CA ALA A 100 16.05 17.23 -37.73
C ALA A 100 16.04 18.53 -36.90
N VAL A 101 16.41 19.67 -37.51
CA VAL A 101 16.34 21.00 -36.85
C VAL A 101 14.90 21.34 -36.47
N VAL A 102 13.93 21.13 -37.37
CA VAL A 102 12.52 21.42 -37.07
C VAL A 102 12.01 20.54 -35.92
N VAL A 103 12.32 19.24 -35.94
CA VAL A 103 11.94 18.32 -34.86
C VAL A 103 12.62 18.70 -33.53
N ALA A 104 13.88 19.14 -33.57
CA ALA A 104 14.60 19.62 -32.40
C ALA A 104 13.98 20.89 -31.81
N VAL A 105 13.59 21.85 -32.64
CA VAL A 105 12.89 23.07 -32.20
C VAL A 105 11.54 22.72 -31.56
N LEU A 106 10.78 21.79 -32.16
CA LEU A 106 9.52 21.30 -31.59
C LEU A 106 9.73 20.73 -30.19
N TRP A 107 10.71 19.84 -30.00
CA TRP A 107 11.02 19.29 -28.67
C TRP A 107 11.56 20.35 -27.70
N GLY A 108 12.31 21.34 -28.20
CA GLY A 108 12.76 22.47 -27.40
C GLY A 108 11.60 23.28 -26.81
N ILE A 109 10.55 23.51 -27.60
CA ILE A 109 9.33 24.19 -27.12
C ILE A 109 8.62 23.33 -26.06
N VAL A 110 8.43 22.03 -26.33
CA VAL A 110 7.82 21.10 -25.37
C VAL A 110 8.60 21.09 -24.04
N ALA A 111 9.93 20.98 -24.11
CA ALA A 111 10.81 20.99 -22.94
C ALA A 111 10.71 22.31 -22.15
N ALA A 112 10.70 23.46 -22.85
CA ALA A 112 10.55 24.76 -22.21
C ALA A 112 9.21 24.87 -21.45
N VAL A 113 8.10 24.46 -22.08
CA VAL A 113 6.77 24.46 -21.44
C VAL A 113 6.74 23.54 -20.23
N LEU A 114 7.24 22.30 -20.34
CA LEU A 114 7.29 21.35 -19.24
C LEU A 114 8.16 21.87 -18.09
N ALA A 115 9.32 22.44 -18.37
CA ALA A 115 10.19 23.01 -17.35
C ALA A 115 9.52 24.18 -16.62
N LEU A 116 8.85 25.08 -17.34
CA LEU A 116 8.13 26.21 -16.74
C LEU A 116 6.95 25.74 -15.87
N ARG A 117 6.18 24.76 -16.35
CA ARG A 117 5.07 24.17 -15.60
C ARG A 117 5.57 23.44 -14.37
N GLY A 118 6.61 22.61 -14.50
CA GLY A 118 7.25 21.90 -13.39
C GLY A 118 7.77 22.88 -12.33
N LYS A 119 8.46 23.95 -12.74
CA LYS A 119 8.90 25.00 -11.82
C LYS A 119 7.72 25.67 -11.10
N LYS A 120 6.61 25.92 -11.79
CA LYS A 120 5.41 26.52 -11.19
C LYS A 120 4.74 25.59 -10.18
N GLU A 121 4.61 24.30 -10.50
CA GLU A 121 4.02 23.32 -9.57
C GLU A 121 4.92 23.11 -8.35
N LEU A 122 6.24 23.02 -8.53
CA LEU A 122 7.21 22.96 -7.43
C LEU A 122 7.19 24.24 -6.56
N ALA A 123 6.96 25.42 -7.16
CA ALA A 123 6.83 26.66 -6.41
C ALA A 123 5.50 26.75 -5.63
N ARG A 124 4.45 26.06 -6.11
CA ARG A 124 3.14 25.99 -5.44
C ARG A 124 3.15 25.01 -4.27
N THR A 125 3.84 23.89 -4.42
CA THR A 125 4.20 23.03 -3.31
C THR A 125 5.36 23.69 -2.55
N LYS A 126 5.08 24.79 -1.83
CA LYS A 126 5.99 25.36 -0.81
C LYS A 126 6.48 24.21 0.06
N GLY A 127 7.66 23.70 -0.25
CA GLY A 127 8.24 22.53 0.39
C GLY A 127 8.35 22.83 1.87
N VAL A 128 7.77 21.94 2.68
CA VAL A 128 7.68 22.00 4.14
C VAL A 128 8.99 22.54 4.74
N PRO A 129 9.11 23.85 5.04
CA PRO A 129 10.35 24.41 5.58
C PRO A 129 10.54 23.98 7.05
N ARG A 130 9.45 23.55 7.69
CA ARG A 130 9.42 23.26 9.13
C ARG A 130 10.04 21.92 9.52
N THR A 131 10.13 20.94 8.63
CA THR A 131 10.75 19.64 8.96
C THR A 131 12.28 19.70 8.93
N GLN A 132 12.88 20.55 8.08
CA GLN A 132 14.34 20.73 8.08
C GLN A 132 14.82 21.60 9.26
N GLU A 133 14.08 22.64 9.63
CA GLU A 133 14.42 23.45 10.81
C GLU A 133 14.19 22.69 12.13
N THR A 134 13.14 21.86 12.22
CA THR A 134 12.87 21.05 13.42
C THR A 134 13.88 19.90 13.55
N ALA A 135 14.27 19.24 12.46
CA ALA A 135 15.31 18.21 12.49
C ALA A 135 16.70 18.78 12.86
N LYS A 136 17.02 20.02 12.44
CA LYS A 136 18.26 20.70 12.83
C LYS A 136 18.28 21.23 14.26
N LYS A 137 17.11 21.38 14.92
CA LYS A 137 16.98 21.89 16.30
C LYS A 137 17.01 20.80 17.38
N ILE A 138 16.97 19.51 17.02
CA ILE A 138 16.99 18.38 17.98
C ILE A 138 18.32 17.59 17.96
N PRO A 139 19.51 18.20 18.03
CA PRO A 139 20.72 17.48 18.48
C PRO A 139 20.91 17.57 20.01
N ASN A 140 20.48 18.67 20.65
CA ASN A 140 20.73 18.92 22.08
C ASN A 140 19.85 18.12 23.06
N ALA A 141 18.90 17.33 22.57
CA ALA A 141 18.10 16.42 23.41
C ALA A 141 18.64 14.98 23.43
N LEU A 142 19.64 14.65 22.59
CA LEU A 142 20.26 13.32 22.54
C LEU A 142 21.64 13.26 23.22
N THR A 143 22.20 14.40 23.61
CA THR A 143 23.35 14.48 24.52
C THR A 143 22.81 14.76 25.92
N GLY A 144 22.41 13.70 26.62
CA GLY A 144 22.05 13.77 28.03
C GLY A 144 23.21 14.36 28.83
N HIS A 145 22.97 15.51 29.47
CA HIS A 145 23.89 16.05 30.45
C HIS A 145 23.90 15.12 31.66
N GLU A 146 25.01 14.43 31.88
CA GLU A 146 25.29 13.73 33.13
C GLU A 146 25.14 14.72 34.28
N GLU A 147 24.17 14.44 35.16
CA GLU A 147 24.12 15.01 36.50
C GLU A 147 25.45 14.73 37.19
N LYS A 148 26.21 15.78 37.52
CA LYS A 148 27.27 15.69 38.51
C LYS A 148 26.95 16.61 39.66
N ASN A 149 26.19 16.05 40.61
CA ASN A 149 26.12 16.55 41.98
C ASN A 149 27.53 16.57 42.59
N ALA A 150 27.95 17.73 43.07
CA ALA A 150 29.00 17.91 44.07
C ALA A 150 28.71 19.19 44.84
#